data_AF-A0A7X7DF11-F1
#
_entry.id   AF-A0A7X7DF11-F1
#
_cell.length_a   1.000
_cell.length_b   1.000
_cell.length_c   1.000
_cell.angle_alpha   90.00
_cell.angle_beta   90.00
_cell.angle_gamma   90.00
#
_symmetry.space_group_name_H-M   'P 1'
#
loop_
_entity.id
_entity.type
_entity.pdbx_description
1 polymer ?
#
loop_
_entity_poly.entity_id
_entity_poly.type
_entity_poly.pdbx_seq_one_letter_code
_entity_poly.pdbx_strand_id
1 'polypeptide(L)'
;MWWQKRKQRSMNLMREAVQAVCIWSMVLCGALSLWPFRFARRWKSWNLYLPVAGLLFYGLYEMALPAEVDVGIHMAVILSLQFLLWLNGMAKVAILAHLQAKSGGSRRRLRRQPQRLLQLVAAMVLAVACTGGFWFLWK
;
A
#
# COMPACT_ATOMS: atom_id res chain seq x y z
N MET A 1 15.31 -2.71 41.04
CA MET A 1 14.00 -2.19 40.59
C MET A 1 14.06 -0.99 39.64
N TRP A 2 14.80 0.09 39.96
CA TRP A 2 14.87 1.30 39.11
C TRP A 2 15.43 1.07 37.69
N TRP A 3 16.44 0.21 37.56
CA TRP A 3 17.03 -0.16 36.26
C TRP A 3 16.08 -0.93 35.34
N GLN A 4 15.26 -1.83 35.91
CA GLN A 4 14.24 -2.55 35.14
C GLN A 4 13.13 -1.61 34.66
N LYS A 5 12.67 -0.67 35.50
CA LYS A 5 11.68 0.35 35.09
C LYS A 5 12.19 1.24 33.94
N ARG A 6 13.47 1.66 33.95
CA ARG A 6 14.06 2.43 32.83
C ARG A 6 14.17 1.60 31.56
N LYS A 7 14.60 0.35 31.66
CA LYS A 7 14.73 -0.55 30.51
C LYS A 7 13.37 -0.83 29.86
N GLN A 8 12.35 -1.11 30.67
CA GLN A 8 10.96 -1.27 30.22
C GLN A 8 10.44 -0.02 29.50
N ARG A 9 10.68 1.18 30.08
CA ARG A 9 10.24 2.46 29.48
C ARG A 9 10.92 2.73 28.14
N SER A 10 12.22 2.43 28.02
CA SER A 10 12.96 2.59 26.76
C SER A 10 12.47 1.61 25.67
N MET A 11 12.14 0.38 26.06
CA MET A 11 11.59 -0.62 25.13
C MET A 11 10.20 -0.23 24.63
N ASN A 12 9.36 0.36 25.49
CA ASN A 12 8.04 0.84 25.10
C ASN A 12 8.13 2.03 24.12
N LEU A 13 9.01 3.01 24.41
CA LEU A 13 9.27 4.13 23.50
C LEU A 13 9.80 3.66 22.13
N MET A 14 10.69 2.67 22.11
CA MET A 14 11.22 2.11 20.86
C MET A 14 10.12 1.40 20.06
N ARG A 15 9.22 0.66 20.71
CA ARG A 15 8.07 0.02 20.04
C ARG A 15 7.09 1.03 19.46
N GLU A 16 6.72 2.06 20.20
CA GLU A 16 5.83 3.13 19.71
C GLU A 16 6.42 3.85 18.50
N ALA A 17 7.72 4.14 18.53
CA ALA A 17 8.43 4.73 17.39
C ALA A 17 8.41 3.81 16.16
N VAL A 18 8.66 2.51 16.33
CA VAL A 18 8.62 1.53 15.23
C VAL A 18 7.21 1.42 14.65
N GLN A 19 6.17 1.37 15.49
CA GLN A 19 4.79 1.31 15.05
C GLN A 19 4.40 2.55 14.23
N ALA A 20 4.74 3.75 14.71
CA ALA A 20 4.49 4.99 13.99
C ALA A 20 5.19 5.00 12.62
N VAL A 21 6.47 4.61 12.57
CA VAL A 21 7.23 4.55 11.32
C VAL A 21 6.59 3.56 10.33
N CYS A 22 6.15 2.38 10.78
CA CYS A 22 5.50 1.39 9.92
C CYS A 22 4.16 1.91 9.35
N ILE A 23 3.32 2.52 10.19
CA ILE A 23 2.02 3.08 9.76
C ILE A 23 2.24 4.20 8.74
N TRP A 24 3.12 5.17 9.02
CA TRP A 24 3.40 6.25 8.09
C TRP A 24 4.02 5.76 6.79
N SER A 25 4.87 4.72 6.84
CA SER A 25 5.44 4.09 5.65
C SER A 25 4.38 3.42 4.78
N MET A 26 3.38 2.76 5.38
CA MET A 26 2.23 2.20 4.66
C MET A 26 1.35 3.26 4.02
N VAL A 27 1.05 4.33 4.75
CA VAL A 27 0.28 5.47 4.22
C VAL A 27 1.00 6.09 3.03
N LEU A 28 2.33 6.28 3.14
CA LEU A 28 3.16 6.77 2.05
C LEU A 28 3.14 5.80 0.85
N CYS A 29 3.24 4.50 1.09
CA CYS A 29 3.12 3.49 0.03
C CYS A 29 1.74 3.55 -0.67
N GLY A 30 0.66 3.71 0.09
CA GLY A 30 -0.70 3.88 -0.45
C GLY A 30 -0.81 5.13 -1.32
N ALA A 31 -0.32 6.27 -0.84
CA ALA A 31 -0.33 7.53 -1.59
C ALA A 31 0.50 7.43 -2.89
N LEU A 32 1.71 6.87 -2.81
CA LEU A 32 2.57 6.64 -3.99
C LEU A 32 1.95 5.63 -4.96
N SER A 33 1.21 4.66 -4.44
CA SER A 33 0.51 3.67 -5.24
C SER A 33 -0.58 4.32 -6.09
N LEU A 34 -1.28 5.35 -5.61
CA LEU A 34 -2.30 6.07 -6.40
C LEU A 34 -1.70 6.88 -7.57
N TRP A 35 -0.40 7.18 -7.55
CA TRP A 35 0.22 8.03 -8.56
C TRP A 35 0.21 7.40 -9.97
N PRO A 36 -0.22 8.14 -11.02
CA PRO A 36 -0.29 7.63 -12.38
C PRO A 36 1.07 7.74 -13.11
N PHE A 37 1.73 6.61 -13.31
CA PHE A 37 3.02 6.52 -14.01
C PHE A 37 2.88 6.02 -15.45
N ARG A 38 3.69 6.56 -16.38
CA ARG A 38 3.77 6.04 -17.74
C ARG A 38 4.56 4.72 -17.78
N PHE A 39 3.88 3.60 -18.01
CA PHE A 39 4.50 2.28 -18.16
C PHE A 39 5.48 2.21 -19.34
N ALA A 40 5.20 2.95 -20.42
CA ALA A 40 6.04 2.94 -21.63
C ALA A 40 7.44 3.55 -21.45
N ARG A 41 7.76 4.14 -20.29
CA ARG A 41 9.07 4.76 -19.99
C ARG A 41 9.96 3.91 -19.09
N ARG A 42 9.40 3.11 -18.18
CA ARG A 42 10.13 2.18 -17.30
C ARG A 42 9.30 0.92 -17.12
N TRP A 43 9.79 -0.19 -17.67
CA TRP A 43 9.16 -1.53 -17.54
C TRP A 43 9.23 -2.06 -16.10
N LYS A 44 10.26 -1.65 -15.35
CA LYS A 44 10.31 -1.78 -13.89
C LYS A 44 9.41 -0.71 -13.27
N SER A 45 8.10 -0.97 -13.24
CA SER A 45 7.17 -0.11 -12.52
C SER A 45 7.40 -0.31 -11.03
N TRP A 46 8.03 0.67 -10.38
CA TRP A 46 8.20 0.73 -8.92
C TRP A 46 6.89 0.47 -8.15
N ASN A 47 5.76 0.78 -8.79
CA ASN A 47 4.43 0.52 -8.28
C ASN A 47 4.11 -0.97 -8.03
N LEU A 48 4.77 -1.93 -8.71
CA LEU A 48 4.63 -3.36 -8.41
C LEU A 48 5.32 -3.76 -7.11
N TYR A 49 6.32 -3.00 -6.67
CA TYR A 49 7.07 -3.29 -5.45
C TYR A 49 6.43 -2.63 -4.22
N LEU A 50 5.52 -1.67 -4.40
CA LEU A 50 4.82 -1.01 -3.28
C LEU A 50 3.95 -1.96 -2.45
N PRO A 51 3.20 -2.93 -3.02
CA PRO A 51 2.50 -3.94 -2.24
C PRO A 51 3.44 -4.83 -1.42
N VAL A 52 4.60 -5.18 -1.99
CA VAL A 52 5.63 -5.99 -1.30
C VAL A 52 6.25 -5.18 -0.14
N ALA A 53 6.55 -3.91 -0.38
CA ALA A 53 7.02 -3.01 0.67
C ALA A 53 5.99 -2.84 1.79
N GLY A 54 4.71 -2.65 1.45
CA GLY A 54 3.61 -2.61 2.43
C GLY A 54 3.55 -3.88 3.28
N LEU A 55 3.71 -5.05 2.67
CA LEU A 55 3.69 -6.33 3.39
C LEU A 55 4.89 -6.46 4.35
N LEU A 56 6.05 -5.94 3.95
CA LEU A 56 7.24 -5.91 4.81
C LEU A 56 7.03 -4.98 6.02
N PHE A 57 6.46 -3.79 5.82
CA PHE A 57 6.10 -2.90 6.93
C PHE A 57 5.02 -3.52 7.84
N TYR A 58 4.13 -4.34 7.30
CA TYR A 58 3.14 -5.07 8.07
C TYR A 58 3.79 -6.09 9.00
N GLY A 59 4.68 -6.94 8.46
CA GLY A 59 5.39 -7.93 9.27
C GLY A 59 6.23 -7.29 10.37
N LEU A 60 6.87 -6.15 10.08
CA LEU A 60 7.59 -5.38 11.11
C LEU A 60 6.66 -4.79 12.17
N TYR A 61 5.46 -4.36 11.77
CA TYR A 61 4.44 -3.88 12.70
C TYR A 61 3.92 -5.00 13.62
N GLU A 62 3.61 -6.18 13.09
CA GLU A 62 3.20 -7.34 13.90
C GLU A 62 4.30 -7.78 14.88
N MET A 63 5.55 -7.84 14.45
CA MET A 63 6.69 -8.19 15.32
C MET A 63 6.92 -7.18 16.44
N ALA A 64 6.52 -5.92 16.24
CA ALA A 64 6.63 -4.86 17.24
C ALA A 64 5.45 -4.83 18.23
N LEU A 65 4.36 -5.57 17.96
CA LEU A 65 3.15 -5.52 18.76
C LEU A 65 3.30 -6.25 20.11
N PRO A 66 2.81 -5.69 21.23
CA PRO A 66 2.66 -6.44 22.48
C PRO A 66 1.51 -7.45 22.36
N ALA A 67 1.68 -8.65 22.91
CA ALA A 67 0.71 -9.75 22.84
C ALA A 67 -0.66 -9.49 23.52
N GLU A 68 -0.83 -8.34 24.18
CA GLU A 68 -2.01 -8.01 25.00
C GLU A 68 -2.84 -6.82 24.48
N VAL A 69 -2.52 -6.26 23.30
CA VAL A 69 -3.29 -5.13 22.76
C VAL A 69 -4.49 -5.68 21.98
N ASP A 70 -5.70 -5.21 22.28
CA ASP A 70 -6.88 -5.39 21.41
C ASP A 70 -6.68 -4.59 20.12
N VAL A 71 -6.08 -5.25 19.11
CA VAL A 71 -5.54 -4.62 17.88
C VAL A 71 -6.61 -4.30 16.84
N GLY A 72 -7.90 -4.58 17.09
CA GLY A 72 -8.92 -4.67 16.05
C GLY A 72 -8.97 -3.47 15.09
N ILE A 73 -8.92 -2.24 15.62
CA ILE A 73 -8.99 -1.00 14.82
C ILE A 73 -7.72 -0.78 14.00
N HIS A 74 -6.54 -1.00 14.61
CA HIS A 74 -5.27 -0.84 13.90
C HIS A 74 -5.10 -1.89 12.80
N MET A 75 -5.49 -3.14 13.09
CA MET A 75 -5.46 -4.22 12.11
C MET A 75 -6.41 -3.95 10.95
N ALA A 76 -7.63 -3.46 11.21
CA ALA A 76 -8.59 -3.13 10.16
C ALA A 76 -8.08 -2.03 9.22
N VAL A 77 -7.45 -0.98 9.76
CA VAL A 77 -6.86 0.10 8.96
C VAL A 77 -5.68 -0.41 8.13
N ILE A 78 -4.78 -1.17 8.74
CA ILE A 78 -3.58 -1.68 8.08
C ILE A 78 -3.92 -2.70 7.00
N LEU A 79 -4.82 -3.66 7.29
CA LEU A 79 -5.30 -4.63 6.31
C LEU A 79 -6.01 -3.94 5.14
N SER A 80 -6.80 -2.90 5.41
CA SER A 80 -7.48 -2.11 4.36
C SER A 80 -6.47 -1.39 3.47
N LEU A 81 -5.42 -0.78 4.03
CA LEU A 81 -4.32 -0.16 3.28
C LEU A 81 -3.55 -1.20 2.46
N GLN A 82 -3.28 -2.37 3.02
CA GLN A 82 -2.57 -3.46 2.36
C GLN A 82 -3.39 -4.03 1.19
N PHE A 83 -4.70 -4.18 1.38
CA PHE A 83 -5.63 -4.63 0.36
C PHE A 83 -5.74 -3.62 -0.79
N LEU A 84 -5.83 -2.32 -0.48
CA LEU A 84 -5.81 -1.24 -1.47
C LEU A 84 -4.51 -1.24 -2.29
N LEU A 85 -3.36 -1.40 -1.61
CA LEU A 85 -2.06 -1.54 -2.27
C LEU A 85 -2.05 -2.70 -3.27
N TRP A 86 -2.53 -3.86 -2.84
CA TRP A 86 -2.59 -5.07 -3.66
C TRP A 86 -3.52 -4.93 -4.86
N LEU A 87 -4.76 -4.49 -4.64
CA LEU A 87 -5.75 -4.31 -5.71
C LEU A 87 -5.28 -3.29 -6.75
N ASN A 88 -4.69 -2.18 -6.30
CA ASN A 88 -4.17 -1.17 -7.22
C ASN A 88 -2.94 -1.67 -8.00
N GLY A 89 -2.06 -2.45 -7.36
CA GLY A 89 -0.96 -3.14 -8.01
C GLY A 89 -1.45 -4.07 -9.12
N MET A 90 -2.44 -4.92 -8.82
CA MET A 90 -3.05 -5.84 -9.79
C MET A 90 -3.78 -5.11 -10.92
N ALA A 91 -4.55 -4.06 -10.62
CA ALA A 91 -5.22 -3.26 -11.63
C ALA A 91 -4.22 -2.65 -12.62
N LYS A 92 -3.07 -2.17 -12.13
CA LYS A 92 -1.99 -1.63 -12.96
C LYS A 92 -1.35 -2.69 -13.84
N VAL A 93 -1.12 -3.89 -13.33
CA VAL A 93 -0.65 -5.04 -14.13
C VAL A 93 -1.66 -5.39 -15.22
N ALA A 94 -2.95 -5.50 -14.87
CA ALA A 94 -4.01 -5.83 -15.81
C ALA A 94 -4.15 -4.77 -16.93
N ILE A 95 -4.12 -3.48 -16.57
CA ILE A 95 -4.11 -2.38 -17.54
C ILE A 95 -2.87 -2.49 -18.45
N LEU A 96 -1.69 -2.77 -17.90
CA LEU A 96 -0.48 -2.92 -18.68
C LEU A 96 -0.59 -4.09 -19.68
N ALA A 97 -1.04 -5.26 -19.22
CA ALA A 97 -1.24 -6.45 -20.06
C ALA A 97 -2.24 -6.18 -21.18
N HIS A 98 -3.39 -5.58 -20.85
CA HIS A 98 -4.43 -5.22 -21.83
C HIS A 98 -3.90 -4.24 -22.89
N LEU A 99 -3.17 -3.20 -22.48
CA LEU A 99 -2.60 -2.23 -23.39
C LEU A 99 -1.46 -2.81 -24.24
N GLN A 100 -0.68 -3.74 -23.70
CA GLN A 100 0.35 -4.46 -24.45
C GLN A 100 -0.26 -5.34 -25.54
N ALA A 101 -1.32 -6.10 -25.23
CA ALA A 101 -2.06 -6.88 -26.20
C ALA A 101 -2.65 -5.98 -27.32
N LYS A 102 -3.32 -4.88 -26.95
CA LYS A 102 -3.91 -3.93 -27.91
C LYS A 102 -2.87 -3.23 -28.78
N SER A 103 -1.66 -3.01 -28.27
CA SER A 103 -0.58 -2.37 -29.01
C SER A 103 0.24 -3.34 -29.87
N GLY A 104 -0.04 -4.64 -29.82
CA GLY A 104 0.74 -5.68 -30.51
C GLY A 104 2.21 -5.68 -30.09
N GLY A 105 2.49 -5.37 -28.82
CA GLY A 105 3.86 -5.23 -28.30
C GLY A 105 4.63 -3.98 -28.77
N SER A 106 4.05 -3.13 -29.63
CA SER A 106 4.73 -1.93 -30.14
C SER A 106 4.82 -0.83 -29.09
N ARG A 107 6.04 -0.52 -28.63
CA ARG A 107 6.32 0.60 -27.70
C ARG A 107 5.80 1.96 -28.20
N ARG A 108 5.86 2.23 -29.50
CA ARG A 108 5.38 3.50 -30.08
C ARG A 108 3.86 3.63 -29.97
N ARG A 109 3.12 2.54 -30.28
CA ARG A 109 1.66 2.50 -30.14
C ARG A 109 1.23 2.56 -28.68
N LEU A 110 1.96 1.88 -27.80
CA LEU A 110 1.72 1.87 -26.35
C LEU A 110 1.85 3.28 -25.73
N ARG A 111 2.76 4.13 -26.23
CA ARG A 111 2.90 5.54 -25.78
C ARG A 111 1.70 6.43 -26.14
N ARG A 112 0.95 6.08 -27.18
CA ARG A 112 -0.24 6.83 -27.63
C ARG A 112 -1.50 6.46 -26.84
N GLN A 113 -1.49 5.34 -26.12
CA GLN A 113 -2.60 4.94 -25.28
C GLN A 113 -2.69 5.82 -24.02
N PRO A 114 -3.90 6.14 -23.54
CA PRO A 114 -4.12 7.01 -22.38
C PRO A 114 -3.85 6.28 -21.04
N GLN A 115 -2.63 5.80 -20.85
CA GLN A 115 -2.20 5.00 -19.69
C GLN A 115 -2.48 5.66 -18.34
N ARG A 116 -2.20 6.96 -18.24
CA ARG A 116 -2.37 7.72 -16.98
C ARG A 116 -3.83 7.88 -16.60
N LEU A 117 -4.70 8.10 -17.59
CA LEU A 117 -6.12 8.26 -17.38
C LEU A 117 -6.73 6.93 -16.87
N LEU A 118 -6.41 5.81 -17.52
CA LEU A 118 -6.89 4.49 -17.09
C LEU A 118 -6.42 4.15 -15.67
N GLN A 119 -5.17 4.48 -15.32
CA GLN A 119 -4.67 4.30 -13.97
C GLN A 119 -5.36 5.20 -12.95
N LEU A 120 -5.63 6.47 -13.29
CA LEU A 120 -6.36 7.38 -12.41
C LEU A 120 -7.79 6.90 -12.18
N VAL A 121 -8.49 6.46 -13.22
CA VAL A 121 -9.84 5.92 -13.11
C VAL A 121 -9.85 4.69 -12.22
N ALA A 122 -8.93 3.73 -12.44
CA ALA A 122 -8.82 2.55 -11.59
C ALA A 122 -8.48 2.91 -10.13
N ALA A 123 -7.56 3.85 -9.92
CA ALA A 123 -7.19 4.33 -8.60
C ALA A 123 -8.36 5.02 -7.87
N MET A 124 -9.17 5.83 -8.58
CA MET A 124 -10.35 6.46 -8.00
C MET A 124 -11.43 5.43 -7.64
N VAL A 125 -11.70 4.47 -8.53
CA VAL A 125 -12.68 3.40 -8.24
C VAL A 125 -12.27 2.60 -7.02
N LEU A 126 -10.98 2.23 -6.91
CA LEU A 126 -10.45 1.52 -5.76
C LEU A 126 -10.47 2.36 -4.48
N ALA A 127 -10.11 3.64 -4.57
CA ALA A 127 -10.19 4.55 -3.43
C ALA A 127 -11.64 4.64 -2.92
N VAL A 128 -12.62 4.89 -3.80
CA VAL A 128 -14.04 4.94 -3.42
C VAL A 128 -14.53 3.61 -2.83
N ALA A 129 -14.15 2.48 -3.44
CA ALA A 129 -14.53 1.16 -2.93
C ALA A 129 -13.93 0.88 -1.54
N CYS A 130 -12.67 1.23 -1.31
CA CYS A 130 -12.03 1.05 -0.02
C CYS A 130 -12.58 2.01 1.05
N THR A 131 -12.82 3.28 0.73
CA THR A 131 -13.42 4.23 1.68
C THR A 131 -14.87 3.87 1.99
N GLY A 132 -15.65 3.45 0.98
CA GLY A 132 -17.03 3.00 1.15
C GLY A 132 -17.13 1.68 1.91
N GLY A 133 -16.24 0.73 1.64
CA GLY A 133 -16.14 -0.53 2.39
C GLY A 133 -15.75 -0.30 3.85
N PHE A 134 -14.80 0.60 4.11
CA PHE A 134 -14.43 0.99 5.47
C PHE A 134 -15.62 1.64 6.21
N TRP A 135 -16.36 2.53 5.55
CA TRP A 135 -17.57 3.13 6.12
C TRP A 135 -18.64 2.10 6.45
N PHE A 136 -18.82 1.08 5.60
CA PHE A 136 -19.78 0.00 5.84
C PHE A 136 -19.35 -0.93 6.98
N LEU A 137 -18.07 -1.27 7.06
CA LEU A 137 -17.51 -2.10 8.14
C LEU A 137 -17.44 -1.37 9.49
N TRP A 138 -17.41 -0.04 9.48
CA TRP A 138 -17.38 0.80 10.68
C TRP A 138 -18.76 0.95 11.34
N LYS A 139 -19.84 0.65 10.61
CA LYS A 139 -21.22 0.82 11.07
C LYS A 139 -21.76 -0.45 11.70
#